data_AF-A0A0M6ZTZ6-F1
#
_entry.id   AF-A0A0M6ZTZ6-F1
#
_cell.length_a   1.000
_cell.length_b   1.000
_cell.length_c   1.000
_cell.angle_alpha   90.00
_cell.angle_beta   90.00
_cell.angle_gamma   90.00
#
_symmetry.space_group_name_H-M   'P 1'
#
loop_
_entity.id
_entity.type
_entity.pdbx_description
1 polymer ?
#
loop_
_entity_poly.entity_id
_entity_poly.type
_entity_poly.pdbx_seq_one_letter_code
_entity_poly.pdbx_strand_id
1 'polypeptide(L)'
;MVGLTYRKARQAFRKSFIVVAGIVGVIAAVQTADAQPQKVIELFTSQGCSSCPPADQLAERLVEEDPKVLTVLMPVDYWDYLGWKDTFASPVHSQRQRTYATRRGDRSVYTPQMVINGEEHVVGSRERDVRAALDRAEPFTADVELKISDMVVQAKVDGSLPEGAMATVYFLRIEDEATVDIGRGENAGRKIKYVNVVRNLQPIGVWEGGEETFRMPKSKLMLKGDARCAILVQIEDHDGPGKIIGAAVMDWRDGL
;
A
#
# COMPACT_ATOMS: atom_id res chain seq x y z
N MET A 1 97.51 -11.22 27.89
CA MET A 1 96.72 -10.70 26.76
C MET A 1 95.49 -10.04 27.36
N VAL A 2 95.62 -8.77 27.76
CA VAL A 2 94.59 -8.01 28.50
C VAL A 2 93.82 -7.15 27.50
N GLY A 3 92.50 -7.35 27.47
CA GLY A 3 91.57 -6.78 26.51
C GLY A 3 91.17 -5.32 26.78
N LEU A 4 90.84 -4.66 25.67
CA LEU A 4 90.51 -3.26 25.49
C LEU A 4 89.32 -2.73 26.31
N THR A 5 89.47 -1.47 26.69
CA THR A 5 88.44 -0.50 27.09
C THR A 5 87.46 -0.18 25.95
N TYR A 6 86.18 0.03 26.27
CA TYR A 6 85.28 0.82 25.42
C TYR A 6 84.25 1.61 26.24
N ARG A 7 84.03 2.87 25.83
CA ARG A 7 83.22 3.91 26.50
C ARG A 7 81.87 4.10 25.80
N LYS A 8 80.86 4.42 26.62
CA LYS A 8 79.65 5.27 26.40
C LYS A 8 78.59 4.83 25.36
N ALA A 9 77.33 4.84 25.80
CA ALA A 9 76.28 5.73 25.26
C ALA A 9 75.06 5.77 26.21
N ARG A 10 74.59 6.98 26.55
CA ARG A 10 73.29 7.23 27.20
C ARG A 10 72.23 7.34 26.10
N GLN A 11 71.14 6.58 26.20
CA GLN A 11 69.95 6.77 25.34
C GLN A 11 68.84 7.49 26.13
N ALA A 12 68.38 8.60 25.57
CA ALA A 12 67.23 9.37 26.04
C ALA A 12 65.93 8.76 25.50
N PHE A 13 64.97 8.50 26.38
CA PHE A 13 63.65 7.97 26.02
C PHE A 13 62.73 9.13 25.59
N ARG A 14 62.43 9.27 24.30
CA ARG A 14 61.37 10.15 23.79
C ARG A 14 60.03 9.41 23.92
N LYS A 15 59.09 9.96 24.70
CA LYS A 15 57.70 9.48 24.75
C LYS A 15 56.97 10.00 23.51
N SER A 16 56.51 9.08 22.66
CA SER A 16 55.68 9.40 21.49
C SER A 16 54.21 9.24 21.88
N PHE A 17 53.41 10.31 21.77
CA PHE A 17 51.95 10.27 21.87
C PHE A 17 51.38 9.80 20.53
N ILE A 18 50.70 8.66 20.51
CA ILE A 18 49.92 8.19 19.36
C ILE A 18 48.52 8.79 19.51
N VAL A 19 48.14 9.67 18.57
CA VAL A 19 46.77 10.14 18.41
C VAL A 19 46.03 9.13 17.55
N VAL A 20 45.09 8.39 18.12
CA VAL A 20 44.20 7.49 17.38
C VAL A 20 43.01 8.32 16.89
N ALA A 21 42.98 8.63 15.60
CA ALA A 21 41.82 9.25 14.95
C ALA A 21 40.73 8.18 14.78
N GLY A 22 39.65 8.28 15.54
CA GLY A 22 38.48 7.40 15.43
C GLY A 22 37.71 7.70 14.15
N ILE A 23 37.62 6.72 13.25
CA ILE A 23 36.70 6.74 12.12
C ILE A 23 35.30 6.46 12.69
N VAL A 24 34.47 7.48 12.80
CA VAL A 24 33.04 7.32 13.05
C VAL A 24 32.41 6.86 11.74
N GLY A 25 32.15 5.56 11.63
CA GLY A 25 31.37 5.00 10.53
C GLY A 25 29.92 5.47 10.64
N VAL A 26 29.46 6.23 9.66
CA VAL A 26 28.03 6.52 9.49
C VAL A 26 27.38 5.21 9.02
N ILE A 27 26.74 4.50 9.95
CA ILE A 27 25.85 3.39 9.60
C ILE A 27 24.58 4.05 9.05
N ALA A 28 24.47 4.13 7.73
CA ALA A 28 23.19 4.41 7.09
C ALA A 28 22.23 3.30 7.51
N ALA A 29 21.15 3.65 8.21
CA ALA A 29 20.08 2.73 8.48
C ALA A 29 19.49 2.29 7.14
N VAL A 30 19.80 1.06 6.73
CA VAL A 30 19.08 0.39 5.65
C VAL A 30 17.69 0.15 6.22
N GLN A 31 16.73 0.99 5.85
CA GLN A 31 15.32 0.68 6.07
C GLN A 31 15.07 -0.66 5.39
N THR A 32 14.75 -1.68 6.19
CA THR A 32 14.27 -2.95 5.68
C THR A 32 13.05 -2.64 4.82
N ALA A 33 13.14 -2.93 3.52
CA ALA A 33 11.99 -2.83 2.64
C ALA A 33 10.89 -3.69 3.25
N ASP A 34 9.79 -3.06 3.66
CA ASP A 34 8.59 -3.79 4.06
C ASP A 34 8.24 -4.77 2.95
N ALA A 35 7.89 -6.00 3.34
CA ALA A 35 7.51 -7.03 2.40
C ALA A 35 6.39 -6.49 1.51
N GLN A 36 6.66 -6.33 0.23
CA GLN A 36 5.68 -5.78 -0.70
C GLN A 36 4.52 -6.76 -0.85
N PRO A 37 3.28 -6.25 -0.97
CA PRO A 37 2.10 -7.09 -1.09
C PRO A 37 2.21 -8.00 -2.33
N GLN A 38 1.75 -9.23 -2.18
CA GLN A 38 1.66 -10.21 -3.26
C GLN A 38 0.21 -10.40 -3.74
N LYS A 39 -0.76 -9.89 -2.96
CA LYS A 39 -2.19 -9.91 -3.25
C LYS A 39 -2.83 -8.61 -2.76
N VAL A 40 -4.01 -8.29 -3.28
CA VAL A 40 -4.82 -7.13 -2.85
C VAL A 40 -6.27 -7.54 -2.62
N ILE A 41 -6.86 -6.99 -1.56
CA ILE A 41 -8.29 -7.01 -1.30
C ILE A 41 -8.81 -5.59 -1.35
N GLU A 42 -9.83 -5.37 -2.17
CA GLU A 42 -10.58 -4.12 -2.20
C GLU A 42 -11.95 -4.36 -1.55
N LEU A 43 -12.15 -3.85 -0.33
CA LEU A 43 -13.42 -3.92 0.39
C LEU A 43 -14.29 -2.70 0.05
N PHE A 44 -15.36 -2.92 -0.70
CA PHE A 44 -16.43 -1.94 -0.89
C PHE A 44 -17.41 -2.01 0.29
N THR A 45 -17.49 -0.92 1.04
CA THR A 45 -18.21 -0.80 2.32
C THR A 45 -18.94 0.55 2.41
N SER A 46 -19.75 0.76 3.45
CA SER A 46 -20.31 2.07 3.78
C SER A 46 -20.73 2.17 5.24
N GLN A 47 -20.51 3.33 5.85
CA GLN A 47 -21.03 3.71 7.17
C GLN A 47 -22.56 3.64 7.23
N GLY A 48 -23.25 3.85 6.10
CA GLY A 48 -24.71 3.77 5.99
C GLY A 48 -25.26 2.35 5.84
N CYS A 49 -24.40 1.35 5.62
CA CYS A 49 -24.77 -0.05 5.42
C CYS A 49 -24.71 -0.83 6.74
N SER A 50 -25.85 -1.28 7.27
CA SER A 50 -25.91 -2.01 8.55
C SER A 50 -25.22 -3.38 8.54
N SER A 51 -25.08 -4.01 7.36
CA SER A 51 -24.42 -5.31 7.20
C SER A 51 -22.90 -5.22 7.00
N CYS A 52 -22.35 -4.02 6.91
CA CYS A 52 -20.93 -3.77 6.62
C CYS A 52 -19.97 -3.91 7.82
N PRO A 53 -20.33 -3.56 9.08
CA PRO A 53 -19.39 -3.59 10.21
C PRO A 53 -18.63 -4.92 10.42
N PRO A 54 -19.22 -6.11 10.22
CA PRO A 54 -18.47 -7.36 10.32
C PRO A 54 -17.36 -7.51 9.26
N ALA A 55 -17.56 -6.95 8.06
CA ALA A 55 -16.54 -6.95 7.01
C ALA A 55 -15.44 -5.94 7.30
N ASP A 56 -15.78 -4.76 7.86
CA ASP A 56 -14.79 -3.76 8.27
C ASP A 56 -13.87 -4.34 9.38
N GLN A 57 -14.44 -5.06 10.34
CA GLN A 57 -13.68 -5.79 11.38
C GLN A 57 -12.82 -6.92 10.82
N LEU A 58 -13.29 -7.62 9.78
CA LEU A 58 -12.49 -8.63 9.10
C LEU A 58 -11.31 -7.99 8.37
N ALA A 59 -11.52 -6.85 7.71
CA ALA A 59 -10.45 -6.12 7.05
C ALA A 59 -9.37 -5.66 8.03
N GLU A 60 -9.73 -5.19 9.23
CA GLU A 60 -8.78 -4.89 10.32
C GLU A 60 -7.91 -6.11 10.64
N ARG A 61 -8.51 -7.29 10.85
CA ARG A 61 -7.75 -8.52 11.10
C ARG A 61 -6.85 -8.90 9.93
N LEU A 62 -7.33 -8.80 8.69
CA LEU A 62 -6.53 -9.14 7.51
C LEU A 62 -5.30 -8.24 7.36
N VAL A 63 -5.42 -6.95 7.67
CA VAL A 63 -4.29 -6.01 7.69
C VAL A 63 -3.25 -6.37 8.75
N GLU A 64 -3.70 -6.84 9.92
CA GLU A 64 -2.82 -7.24 11.03
C GLU A 64 -2.17 -8.61 10.83
N GLU A 65 -2.89 -9.56 10.22
CA GLU A 65 -2.49 -10.97 10.10
C GLU A 65 -1.48 -11.21 8.97
N ASP A 66 -1.60 -10.54 7.82
CA ASP A 66 -0.79 -10.83 6.64
C ASP A 66 -0.29 -9.56 5.90
N PRO A 67 0.98 -9.14 6.12
CA PRO A 67 1.55 -7.99 5.43
C PRO A 67 1.71 -8.21 3.91
N LYS A 68 1.60 -9.44 3.41
CA LYS A 68 1.63 -9.74 1.98
C LYS A 68 0.28 -9.54 1.29
N VAL A 69 -0.78 -9.23 2.02
CA VAL A 69 -2.09 -8.91 1.47
C VAL A 69 -2.41 -7.45 1.72
N LEU A 70 -2.37 -6.63 0.68
CA LEU A 70 -2.83 -5.25 0.77
C LEU A 70 -4.36 -5.22 0.84
N THR A 71 -4.91 -5.11 2.04
CA THR A 71 -6.36 -4.92 2.23
C THR A 71 -6.67 -3.44 2.35
N VAL A 72 -7.50 -2.92 1.44
CA VAL A 72 -7.91 -1.51 1.40
C VAL A 72 -9.42 -1.37 1.43
N LEU A 73 -9.90 -0.32 2.08
CA LEU A 73 -11.31 0.03 2.12
C LEU A 73 -11.63 1.08 1.06
N MET A 74 -12.71 0.81 0.31
CA MET A 74 -13.24 1.63 -0.77
C MET A 74 -14.68 2.05 -0.45
N PRO A 75 -14.91 3.02 0.46
CA PRO A 75 -16.26 3.40 0.87
C PRO A 75 -17.08 3.97 -0.29
N VAL A 76 -18.29 3.44 -0.47
CA VAL A 76 -19.19 3.80 -1.59
C VAL A 76 -20.24 4.81 -1.16
N ASP A 77 -20.65 5.67 -2.10
CA ASP A 77 -21.55 6.80 -1.85
C ASP A 77 -23.04 6.49 -2.01
N TYR A 78 -23.39 5.35 -2.61
CA TYR A 78 -24.78 5.05 -2.94
C TYR A 78 -25.63 4.63 -1.74
N TRP A 79 -25.12 4.65 -0.51
CA TRP A 79 -25.90 4.48 0.72
C TRP A 79 -26.21 5.82 1.43
N ASP A 80 -25.60 6.93 1.01
CA ASP A 80 -25.71 8.23 1.67
C ASP A 80 -27.16 8.76 1.74
N TYR A 81 -28.02 8.27 0.83
CA TYR A 81 -29.43 8.62 0.78
C TYR A 81 -30.25 8.11 1.99
N LEU A 82 -29.71 7.15 2.77
CA LEU A 82 -30.36 6.59 3.97
C LEU A 82 -30.26 7.46 5.23
N GLY A 83 -29.81 8.72 5.10
CA GLY A 83 -29.86 9.71 6.16
C GLY A 83 -28.57 9.85 6.98
N TRP A 84 -27.53 9.08 6.65
CA TRP A 84 -26.15 9.32 7.08
C TRP A 84 -25.25 9.41 5.86
N LYS A 85 -24.56 10.54 5.73
CA LYS A 85 -23.57 10.74 4.68
C LYS A 85 -22.23 10.21 5.16
N ASP A 86 -21.72 9.18 4.49
CA ASP A 86 -20.45 8.56 4.82
C ASP A 86 -19.30 9.57 4.63
N THR A 87 -18.47 9.73 5.67
CA THR A 87 -17.36 10.71 5.68
C THR A 87 -16.19 10.32 4.78
N PHE A 88 -16.16 9.07 4.33
CA PHE A 88 -15.13 8.52 3.48
C PHE A 88 -15.59 8.14 2.08
N ALA A 89 -16.90 8.10 1.84
CA ALA A 89 -17.46 7.72 0.56
C ALA A 89 -16.98 8.59 -0.60
N SER A 90 -16.79 7.93 -1.76
CA SER A 90 -16.40 8.58 -2.99
C SER A 90 -17.13 7.97 -4.19
N PRO A 91 -17.63 8.80 -5.13
CA PRO A 91 -18.21 8.30 -6.39
C PRO A 91 -17.19 7.50 -7.22
N VAL A 92 -15.89 7.76 -7.05
CA VAL A 92 -14.81 7.00 -7.71
C VAL A 92 -14.81 5.54 -7.24
N HIS A 93 -15.04 5.29 -5.95
CA HIS A 93 -15.11 3.93 -5.41
C HIS A 93 -16.36 3.21 -5.92
N SER A 94 -17.52 3.88 -5.88
CA SER A 94 -18.76 3.34 -6.43
C SER A 94 -18.63 3.03 -7.93
N GLN A 95 -17.95 3.90 -8.69
CA GLN A 95 -17.70 3.67 -10.10
C GLN A 95 -16.76 2.47 -10.32
N ARG A 96 -15.67 2.37 -9.55
CA ARG A 96 -14.77 1.20 -9.62
C ARG A 96 -15.51 -0.11 -9.37
N GLN A 97 -16.38 -0.15 -8.35
CA GLN A 97 -17.21 -1.31 -8.07
C GLN A 97 -18.15 -1.65 -9.23
N ARG A 98 -18.80 -0.63 -9.81
CA ARG A 98 -19.68 -0.79 -10.99
C ARG A 98 -18.90 -1.32 -12.18
N THR A 99 -17.68 -0.85 -12.40
CA THR A 99 -16.84 -1.34 -13.49
C THR A 99 -16.49 -2.82 -13.30
N TYR A 100 -16.17 -3.26 -12.09
CA TYR A 100 -16.01 -4.68 -11.78
C TYR A 100 -17.28 -5.50 -12.04
N ALA A 101 -18.44 -4.98 -11.63
CA ALA A 101 -19.72 -5.62 -11.88
C ALA A 101 -20.02 -5.76 -13.39
N THR A 102 -19.79 -4.71 -14.17
CA THR A 102 -19.97 -4.72 -15.63
C THR A 102 -19.10 -5.79 -16.29
N ARG A 103 -17.80 -5.87 -15.95
CA ARG A 103 -16.88 -6.85 -16.52
C ARG A 103 -17.32 -8.29 -16.26
N ARG A 104 -17.88 -8.57 -15.08
CA ARG A 104 -18.38 -9.91 -14.73
C ARG A 104 -19.79 -10.22 -15.24
N GLY A 105 -20.48 -9.25 -15.82
CA GLY A 105 -21.89 -9.38 -16.22
C GLY A 105 -22.86 -9.40 -15.03
N ASP A 106 -22.46 -8.86 -13.88
CA ASP A 106 -23.30 -8.75 -12.70
C ASP A 106 -24.45 -7.77 -12.96
N ARG A 107 -25.64 -8.07 -12.42
CA ARG A 107 -26.82 -7.19 -12.57
C ARG A 107 -26.80 -5.97 -11.65
N SER A 108 -26.04 -6.04 -10.57
CA SER A 108 -26.01 -5.01 -9.52
C SER A 108 -24.76 -5.13 -8.66
N VAL A 109 -24.35 -4.00 -8.07
CA VAL A 109 -23.35 -3.96 -6.99
C VAL A 109 -24.01 -4.23 -5.63
N TYR A 110 -23.21 -4.61 -4.63
CA TYR A 110 -23.69 -4.84 -3.25
C TYR A 110 -22.59 -4.50 -2.23
N THR A 111 -22.95 -4.31 -0.96
CA THR A 111 -22.00 -4.21 0.15
C THR A 111 -22.42 -5.09 1.34
N PRO A 112 -21.46 -5.60 2.14
CA PRO A 112 -20.01 -5.50 1.91
C PRO A 112 -19.55 -6.47 0.82
N GLN A 113 -18.79 -5.96 -0.16
CA GLN A 113 -18.18 -6.77 -1.22
C GLN A 113 -16.66 -6.67 -1.11
N MET A 114 -15.98 -7.82 -1.06
CA MET A 114 -14.52 -7.86 -1.25
C MET A 114 -14.23 -8.35 -2.65
N VAL A 115 -13.33 -7.65 -3.35
CA VAL A 115 -12.76 -8.07 -4.64
C VAL A 115 -11.29 -8.40 -4.41
N ILE A 116 -10.90 -9.62 -4.77
CA ILE A 116 -9.53 -10.13 -4.60
C ILE A 116 -8.82 -10.05 -5.95
N ASN A 117 -7.66 -9.38 -5.99
CA ASN A 117 -6.84 -9.17 -7.19
C ASN A 117 -7.63 -8.65 -8.41
N GLY A 118 -8.73 -7.92 -8.20
CA GLY A 118 -9.58 -7.42 -9.29
C GLY A 118 -10.44 -8.46 -10.01
N GLU A 119 -10.45 -9.73 -9.56
CA GLU A 119 -11.12 -10.84 -10.25
C GLU A 119 -12.27 -11.42 -9.42
N GLU A 120 -11.94 -12.30 -8.48
CA GLU A 120 -12.93 -13.00 -7.64
C GLU A 120 -13.56 -12.03 -6.65
N HIS A 121 -14.88 -12.12 -6.44
CA HIS A 121 -15.57 -11.35 -5.42
C HIS A 121 -16.38 -12.22 -4.48
N VAL A 122 -16.46 -11.81 -3.22
CA VAL A 122 -17.20 -12.51 -2.16
C VAL A 122 -17.96 -11.51 -1.30
N VAL A 123 -18.89 -12.02 -0.48
CA VAL A 123 -19.51 -11.21 0.57
C VAL A 123 -18.47 -10.98 1.67
N GLY A 124 -18.07 -9.72 1.88
CA GLY A 124 -16.93 -9.38 2.73
C GLY A 124 -17.09 -9.76 4.21
N SER A 125 -18.31 -10.02 4.67
CA SER A 125 -18.60 -10.49 6.03
C SER A 125 -18.51 -12.03 6.18
N ARG A 126 -18.32 -12.77 5.10
CA ARG A 126 -18.18 -14.24 5.11
C ARG A 126 -16.70 -14.62 5.12
N GLU A 127 -16.09 -14.60 6.30
CA GLU A 127 -14.65 -14.83 6.47
C GLU A 127 -14.13 -16.11 5.81
N ARG A 128 -14.86 -17.22 5.92
CA ARG A 128 -14.48 -18.48 5.28
C ARG A 128 -14.38 -18.35 3.76
N ASP A 129 -15.31 -17.62 3.14
CA ASP A 129 -15.33 -17.42 1.69
C ASP A 129 -14.18 -16.50 1.26
N VAL A 130 -13.91 -15.44 2.05
CA VAL A 130 -12.78 -14.52 1.84
C VAL A 130 -11.44 -15.25 1.89
N ARG A 131 -11.21 -16.06 2.93
CA ARG A 131 -9.96 -16.82 3.07
C ARG A 131 -9.81 -17.83 1.94
N ALA A 132 -10.88 -18.53 1.57
CA ALA A 132 -10.83 -19.47 0.45
C ALA A 132 -10.55 -18.77 -0.90
N ALA A 133 -11.08 -17.56 -1.11
CA ALA A 133 -10.78 -16.75 -2.29
C ALA A 133 -9.32 -16.28 -2.30
N LEU A 134 -8.79 -15.84 -1.15
CA LEU A 134 -7.38 -15.51 -0.99
C LEU A 134 -6.47 -16.72 -1.28
N ASP A 135 -6.81 -17.91 -0.82
CA ASP A 135 -6.03 -19.13 -1.05
C ASP A 135 -5.97 -19.49 -2.54
N ARG A 136 -7.06 -19.26 -3.29
CA ARG A 136 -7.12 -19.46 -4.74
C ARG A 136 -6.41 -18.36 -5.54
N ALA A 137 -6.30 -17.16 -4.97
CA ALA A 137 -5.68 -16.04 -5.67
C ALA A 137 -4.18 -16.28 -5.84
N GLU A 138 -3.70 -16.19 -7.08
CA GLU A 138 -2.28 -16.28 -7.39
C GLU A 138 -1.54 -15.01 -6.97
N PRO A 139 -0.25 -15.11 -6.59
CA PRO A 139 0.60 -13.95 -6.39
C PRO A 139 0.70 -13.06 -7.63
N PHE A 140 1.05 -11.80 -7.41
CA PHE A 140 1.39 -10.84 -8.45
C PHE A 140 2.51 -11.32 -9.38
N THR A 141 2.43 -10.91 -10.64
CA THR A 141 3.37 -11.27 -11.72
C THR A 141 4.22 -10.10 -12.18
N ALA A 142 3.92 -8.87 -11.73
CA ALA A 142 4.71 -7.67 -11.95
C ALA A 142 5.33 -7.22 -10.63
N ASP A 143 6.62 -6.89 -10.69
CA ASP A 143 7.36 -6.29 -9.60
C ASP A 143 7.11 -4.79 -9.59
N VAL A 144 6.78 -4.25 -8.42
CA VAL A 144 6.52 -2.81 -8.24
C VAL A 144 7.39 -2.30 -7.11
N GLU A 145 8.16 -1.24 -7.38
CA GLU A 145 8.92 -0.52 -6.38
C GLU A 145 8.36 0.90 -6.25
N LEU A 146 8.02 1.31 -5.03
CA LEU A 146 7.55 2.65 -4.72
C LEU A 146 8.60 3.39 -3.89
N LYS A 147 9.01 4.57 -4.37
CA LYS A 147 9.94 5.47 -3.69
C LYS A 147 9.32 6.85 -3.56
N ILE A 148 9.47 7.48 -2.40
CA ILE A 148 9.12 8.89 -2.20
C ILE A 148 10.36 9.65 -1.75
N SER A 149 10.62 10.73 -2.46
CA SER A 149 11.60 11.76 -2.14
C SER A 149 10.87 13.06 -1.80
N ASP A 150 11.62 14.12 -1.48
CA ASP A 150 11.06 15.41 -1.07
C ASP A 150 10.09 16.00 -2.10
N MET A 151 10.34 15.79 -3.40
CA MET A 151 9.56 16.39 -4.49
C MET A 151 8.80 15.39 -5.34
N VAL A 152 9.22 14.13 -5.36
CA VAL A 152 8.76 13.13 -6.34
C VAL A 152 8.35 11.84 -5.67
N VAL A 153 7.18 11.35 -6.06
CA VAL A 153 6.77 9.95 -5.90
C VAL A 153 7.16 9.22 -7.18
N GLN A 154 7.92 8.14 -7.05
CA GLN A 154 8.40 7.34 -8.16
C GLN A 154 7.88 5.91 -8.01
N ALA A 155 7.19 5.42 -9.03
CA ALA A 155 6.80 4.02 -9.15
C ALA A 155 7.59 3.38 -10.29
N LYS A 156 8.39 2.36 -9.98
CA LYS A 156 9.06 1.53 -10.97
C LYS A 156 8.27 0.23 -11.10
N VAL A 157 7.89 -0.13 -12.33
CA VAL A 157 7.15 -1.36 -12.65
C VAL A 157 8.03 -2.18 -13.58
N ASP A 158 8.12 -3.48 -13.32
CA ASP A 158 8.79 -4.44 -14.19
C ASP A 158 7.98 -5.74 -14.27
N GLY A 159 8.06 -6.42 -15.40
CA GLY A 159 7.32 -7.66 -15.66
C GLY A 159 6.88 -7.80 -17.10
N SER A 160 5.94 -8.72 -17.34
CA SER A 160 5.41 -9.00 -18.68
C SER A 160 3.89 -9.00 -18.68
N LEU A 161 3.32 -8.62 -19.83
CA LEU A 161 1.88 -8.66 -20.07
C LEU A 161 1.53 -9.73 -21.11
N PRO A 162 0.29 -10.24 -21.10
CA PRO A 162 -0.25 -10.97 -22.24
C PRO A 162 -0.15 -10.15 -23.53
N GLU A 163 0.03 -10.83 -24.67
CA GLU A 163 0.11 -10.16 -25.96
C GLU A 163 -1.15 -9.31 -26.23
N GLY A 164 -0.94 -8.04 -26.58
CA GLY A 164 -2.02 -7.09 -26.87
C GLY A 164 -2.75 -6.54 -25.63
N ALA A 165 -2.36 -6.94 -24.42
CA ALA A 165 -2.85 -6.32 -23.19
C ALA A 165 -2.05 -5.07 -22.82
N MET A 166 -2.71 -4.13 -22.16
CA MET A 166 -2.06 -3.03 -21.45
C MET A 166 -2.44 -3.10 -19.98
N ALA A 167 -1.75 -2.37 -19.12
CA ALA A 167 -2.14 -2.21 -17.73
C ALA A 167 -2.20 -0.74 -17.35
N THR A 168 -3.21 -0.37 -16.56
CA THR A 168 -3.22 0.95 -15.91
C THR A 168 -2.49 0.87 -14.60
N VAL A 169 -1.58 1.82 -14.39
CA VAL A 169 -0.90 2.02 -13.12
C VAL A 169 -1.70 3.03 -12.33
N TYR A 170 -2.21 2.62 -11.17
CA TYR A 170 -2.99 3.45 -10.26
C TYR A 170 -2.17 3.87 -9.06
N PHE A 171 -2.27 5.14 -8.67
CA PHE A 171 -1.81 5.63 -7.37
C PHE A 171 -2.97 5.70 -6.39
N LEU A 172 -2.74 5.21 -5.18
CA LEU A 172 -3.68 5.23 -4.06
C LEU A 172 -3.09 6.06 -2.92
N ARG A 173 -3.92 6.95 -2.38
CA ARG A 173 -3.65 7.60 -1.10
C ARG A 173 -4.52 6.97 -0.03
N ILE A 174 -3.88 6.54 1.05
CA ILE A 174 -4.49 5.71 2.08
C ILE A 174 -4.39 6.41 3.43
N GLU A 175 -5.53 6.55 4.10
CA GLU A 175 -5.61 6.91 5.50
C GLU A 175 -5.51 5.60 6.31
N ASP A 176 -4.41 5.45 7.04
CA ASP A 176 -4.01 4.18 7.71
C ASP A 176 -5.07 3.70 8.71
N GLU A 177 -5.56 4.63 9.53
CA GLU A 177 -6.64 4.39 10.47
C GLU A 177 -7.50 5.65 10.60
N ALA A 178 -8.81 5.46 10.68
CA ALA A 178 -9.74 6.52 11.04
C ALA A 178 -10.90 5.96 11.87
N THR A 179 -11.35 6.70 12.88
CA THR A 179 -12.51 6.33 13.69
C THR A 179 -13.64 7.32 13.48
N VAL A 180 -14.85 6.80 13.30
CA VAL A 180 -16.05 7.62 13.05
C VAL A 180 -17.14 7.31 14.08
N ASP A 181 -17.64 8.37 14.70
CA ASP A 181 -18.87 8.35 15.51
C ASP A 181 -20.08 8.54 14.58
N ILE A 182 -20.85 7.48 14.35
CA ILE A 182 -21.98 7.49 13.41
C ILE A 182 -23.21 8.04 14.13
N GLY A 183 -23.68 9.21 13.67
CA GLY A 183 -24.75 9.95 14.35
C GLY A 183 -26.16 9.66 13.86
N ARG A 184 -26.36 9.06 12.67
CA ARG A 184 -27.69 8.80 12.06
C ARG A 184 -27.68 7.52 11.22
N GLY A 185 -28.84 7.17 10.66
CA GLY A 185 -29.00 5.98 9.83
C GLY A 185 -29.01 4.68 10.63
N GLU A 186 -28.88 3.56 9.93
CA GLU A 186 -29.01 2.22 10.54
C GLU A 186 -27.88 1.90 11.54
N ASN A 187 -26.73 2.55 11.41
CA ASN A 187 -25.57 2.39 12.30
C ASN A 187 -25.47 3.49 13.38
N ALA A 188 -26.52 4.28 13.60
CA ALA A 188 -26.52 5.37 14.58
C ALA A 188 -26.10 4.91 15.99
N GLY A 189 -25.28 5.73 16.66
CA GLY A 189 -24.76 5.47 18.01
C GLY A 189 -23.54 4.56 18.06
N ARG A 190 -23.07 4.02 16.93
CA ARG A 190 -21.85 3.22 16.85
C ARG A 190 -20.64 4.10 16.65
N LYS A 191 -19.53 3.71 17.28
CA LYS A 191 -18.18 4.18 16.98
C LYS A 191 -17.44 3.07 16.26
N ILE A 192 -17.08 3.29 15.00
CA ILE A 192 -16.48 2.26 14.14
C ILE A 192 -15.08 2.73 13.72
N LYS A 193 -14.10 1.85 13.86
CA LYS A 193 -12.74 2.00 13.35
C LYS A 193 -12.68 1.45 11.92
N TYR A 194 -12.01 2.18 11.05
CA TYR A 194 -11.71 1.80 9.68
C TYR A 194 -10.20 1.83 9.49
N VAL A 195 -9.68 0.88 8.73
CA VAL A 195 -8.24 0.77 8.39
C VAL A 195 -8.04 0.90 6.88
N ASN A 196 -6.87 1.35 6.47
CA ASN A 196 -6.47 1.46 5.06
C ASN A 196 -7.57 2.06 4.15
N VAL A 197 -8.16 3.18 4.59
CA VAL A 197 -9.25 3.83 3.85
C VAL A 197 -8.66 4.58 2.67
N VAL A 198 -9.05 4.21 1.45
CA VAL A 198 -8.62 4.92 0.26
C VAL A 198 -9.28 6.30 0.23
N ARG A 199 -8.47 7.35 0.18
CA ARG A 199 -8.91 8.76 0.09
C ARG A 199 -8.77 9.31 -1.31
N ASN A 200 -7.93 8.69 -2.13
CA ASN A 200 -7.78 9.01 -3.53
C ASN A 200 -7.33 7.76 -4.30
N LEU A 201 -7.94 7.54 -5.46
CA LEU A 201 -7.54 6.57 -6.46
C LEU A 201 -7.45 7.32 -7.80
N GLN A 202 -6.29 7.29 -8.44
CA GLN A 202 -6.11 7.93 -9.75
C GLN A 202 -5.16 7.14 -10.65
N PRO A 203 -5.43 7.05 -11.96
CA PRO A 203 -4.46 6.52 -12.91
C PRO A 203 -3.28 7.50 -13.04
N ILE A 204 -2.06 6.97 -13.09
CA ILE A 204 -0.82 7.73 -13.28
C ILE A 204 -0.12 7.43 -14.61
N GLY A 205 -0.56 6.39 -15.31
CA GLY A 205 -0.05 6.00 -16.61
C GLY A 205 -0.60 4.67 -17.09
N VAL A 206 -0.29 4.36 -18.34
CA VAL A 206 -0.47 3.04 -18.94
C VAL A 206 0.91 2.39 -19.03
N TRP A 207 0.97 1.08 -18.81
CA TRP A 207 2.17 0.26 -18.88
C TRP A 207 1.94 -0.87 -19.89
N GLU A 208 2.92 -1.10 -20.76
CA GLU A 208 2.85 -2.08 -21.86
C GLU A 208 3.76 -3.31 -21.63
N GLY A 209 4.32 -3.44 -20.42
CA GLY A 209 5.30 -4.48 -20.07
C GLY A 209 6.73 -3.95 -20.01
N GLY A 210 7.64 -4.79 -19.53
CA GLY A 210 9.05 -4.45 -19.32
C GLY A 210 9.26 -3.43 -18.19
N GLU A 211 10.48 -2.92 -18.08
CA GLU A 211 10.84 -1.97 -17.04
C GLU A 211 10.42 -0.54 -17.42
N GLU A 212 9.53 0.07 -16.63
CA GLU A 212 9.12 1.47 -16.79
C GLU A 212 9.11 2.21 -15.44
N THR A 213 9.28 3.53 -15.48
CA THR A 213 9.25 4.39 -14.28
C THR A 213 8.31 5.57 -14.45
N PHE A 214 7.30 5.62 -13.58
CA PHE A 214 6.34 6.73 -13.47
C PHE A 214 6.81 7.70 -12.38
N ARG A 215 6.74 9.00 -12.67
CA ARG A 215 7.13 10.06 -11.74
C ARG A 215 6.00 11.06 -11.57
N MET A 216 5.64 11.32 -10.33
CA MET A 216 4.56 12.24 -9.98
C MET A 216 5.05 13.27 -8.97
N PRO A 217 4.64 14.54 -9.11
CA PRO A 217 4.99 15.56 -8.13
C PRO A 217 4.31 15.26 -6.79
N LYS A 218 5.10 15.11 -5.72
CA LYS A 218 4.60 14.82 -4.37
C LYS A 218 3.54 15.82 -3.91
N SER A 219 3.72 17.09 -4.24
CA SER A 219 2.79 18.18 -3.88
C SER A 219 1.38 18.04 -4.47
N LYS A 220 1.19 17.19 -5.49
CA LYS A 220 -0.14 16.89 -6.06
C LYS A 220 -0.77 15.63 -5.48
N LEU A 221 0.04 14.71 -4.95
CA LEU A 221 -0.41 13.41 -4.49
C LEU A 221 -0.61 13.36 -2.97
N MET A 222 0.33 13.93 -2.23
CA MET A 222 0.35 13.89 -0.77
C MET A 222 -0.19 15.20 -0.20
N LEU A 223 -1.31 15.10 0.51
CA LEU A 223 -1.89 16.21 1.25
C LEU A 223 -1.51 16.06 2.74
N LYS A 224 -1.73 17.11 3.53
CA LYS A 224 -1.36 17.10 4.95
C LYS A 224 -2.11 15.99 5.69
N GLY A 225 -1.38 15.12 6.38
CA GLY A 225 -1.92 14.06 7.24
C GLY A 225 -1.98 12.68 6.61
N ASP A 226 -1.70 12.53 5.32
CA ASP A 226 -1.67 11.20 4.67
C ASP A 226 -0.38 10.46 5.01
N ALA A 227 -0.51 9.29 5.65
CA ALA A 227 0.61 8.52 6.17
C ALA A 227 0.93 7.27 5.32
N ARG A 228 0.13 6.95 4.30
CA ARG A 228 0.30 5.72 3.50
C ARG A 228 -0.11 5.91 2.05
N CYS A 229 0.62 5.26 1.15
CA CYS A 229 0.32 5.26 -0.27
C CYS A 229 0.59 3.91 -0.89
N ALA A 230 -0.06 3.63 -2.02
CA ALA A 230 0.14 2.41 -2.77
C ALA A 230 0.11 2.64 -4.28
N ILE A 231 0.71 1.69 -5.00
CA ILE A 231 0.58 1.54 -6.44
C ILE A 231 -0.16 0.23 -6.71
N LEU A 232 -1.10 0.24 -7.65
CA LEU A 232 -1.69 -0.98 -8.22
C LEU A 232 -1.40 -1.00 -9.72
N VAL A 233 -1.02 -2.15 -10.25
CA VAL A 233 -0.86 -2.39 -11.69
C VAL A 233 -1.98 -3.34 -12.11
N GLN A 234 -2.92 -2.85 -12.90
CA GLN A 234 -4.13 -3.57 -13.25
C GLN A 234 -4.23 -3.73 -14.76
N ILE A 235 -4.32 -4.98 -15.23
CA ILE A 235 -4.54 -5.27 -16.65
C ILE A 235 -5.84 -4.63 -17.09
N GLU A 236 -5.80 -3.97 -18.25
CA GLU A 236 -6.97 -3.50 -18.97
C GLU A 236 -7.02 -4.18 -20.34
N ASP A 237 -8.21 -4.67 -20.67
CA ASP A 237 -8.56 -5.20 -21.97
C ASP A 237 -9.88 -4.57 -22.44
N HIS A 238 -10.43 -5.07 -23.53
CA HIS A 238 -11.69 -4.60 -24.11
C HIS A 238 -12.90 -4.65 -23.15
N ASP A 239 -12.86 -5.49 -22.12
CA ASP A 239 -13.92 -5.64 -21.11
C ASP A 239 -13.69 -4.75 -19.87
N GLY A 240 -12.66 -3.91 -19.88
CA GLY A 240 -12.33 -2.94 -18.84
C GLY A 240 -11.22 -3.43 -17.88
N PRO A 241 -11.18 -2.95 -16.62
CA PRO A 241 -10.16 -3.32 -15.64
C PRO A 241 -10.34 -4.77 -15.16
N GLY A 242 -9.30 -5.57 -15.34
CA GLY A 242 -9.24 -6.98 -14.98
C GLY A 242 -8.31 -7.24 -13.80
N LYS A 243 -7.45 -8.24 -13.95
CA LYS A 243 -6.56 -8.70 -12.88
C LYS A 243 -5.58 -7.62 -12.45
N ILE A 244 -5.46 -7.42 -11.14
CA ILE A 244 -4.36 -6.68 -10.53
C ILE A 244 -3.16 -7.62 -10.43
N ILE A 245 -2.07 -7.24 -11.07
CA ILE A 245 -0.89 -8.09 -11.29
C ILE A 245 0.35 -7.58 -10.58
N GLY A 246 0.28 -6.44 -9.90
CA GLY A 246 1.39 -5.88 -9.14
C GLY A 246 0.86 -4.84 -8.16
N ALA A 247 1.51 -4.73 -7.02
CA ALA A 247 1.29 -3.64 -6.11
C ALA A 247 2.54 -3.32 -5.29
N ALA A 248 2.64 -2.07 -4.87
CA ALA A 248 3.61 -1.65 -3.87
C ALA A 248 2.92 -0.78 -2.84
N VAL A 249 3.37 -0.83 -1.59
CA VAL A 249 2.86 0.02 -0.51
C VAL A 249 4.03 0.64 0.22
N MET A 250 3.84 1.88 0.66
CA MET A 250 4.81 2.56 1.50
C MET A 250 4.12 3.48 2.50
N ASP A 251 4.56 3.36 3.75
CA ASP A 251 4.20 4.29 4.81
C ASP A 251 5.11 5.52 4.70
N TRP A 252 4.47 6.69 4.64
CA TRP A 252 5.12 7.98 4.76
C TRP A 252 4.80 8.55 6.14
N ARG A 253 5.56 8.12 7.16
CA ARG A 253 5.31 8.56 8.55
C ARG A 253 6.03 9.85 8.95
N ASP A 254 6.98 10.34 8.16
CA ASP A 254 7.75 11.53 8.52
C ASP A 254 7.87 12.48 7.32
N GLY A 255 7.08 13.55 7.34
CA GLY A 255 7.50 14.77 6.67
C GLY A 255 8.76 15.29 7.35
N LEU A 256 9.90 15.27 6.65
CA LEU A 256 10.96 16.23 6.94
C LEU A 256 10.41 17.66 6.78
#